data_AF-A0A0N1I4F3-F1
#
_entry.id   AF-A0A0N1I4F3-F1
#
_cell.length_a   1.000
_cell.length_b   1.000
_cell.length_c   1.000
_cell.angle_alpha   90.00
_cell.angle_beta   90.00
_cell.angle_gamma   90.00
#
_symmetry.space_group_name_H-M   'P 1'
#
loop_
_entity.id
_entity.type
_entity.pdbx_description
1 polymer ?
#
loop_
_entity_poly.entity_id
_entity_poly.type
_entity_poly.pdbx_seq_one_letter_code
_entity_poly.pdbx_strand_id
1 'polypeptide(L)'
;MDVGREGHSGLYTMHFSTVFPPEKAAAEKAGGATANASSSSSSPPAAGATAATAAAAVPTGSKPGTSGSSSCSLSQFSQWHVLIRMDVENEMFFVKGDGKVFSPTPSLTSGTARGINRDGTPAQNTTAPDGIPIVPVHQKDRRCCVVIGSYYRQVEGLDGASAVPPSSMLGLEVRMPHLEAAVLGLSEPEMLKDVVLNCSGNKSCGWYMGVVTVTVEGKAVEMPQTIRFLLKPYYGHRCANCLDPVYAIGYTCERCEVPHYCSRECMNAHMKKHHKLLCPILYERYRYQSGEVVTEVPDGSALVAWWRCLELGTFNVLVDPNNSLGYGLELTLSVLKSARQEGLQYRIVTPTPLTTLPSQEETARFACVLLREVNRSAILEGCAPLAAACLDYLYVFSPSADFAIQAHILFFTTFHCEDLDVPIDTFEEYVSYARPLHALASLQINYALKSTIPAEFWRRVKIAKDSIASLLAVTNVVPSGGEEGLKGIITTQQRDALMMLSKIFVMMATRAPQGECQRWLEQAERCLMQCQNGLGTTNSAEVDAMICFHLSALLLLYKTDTKTEEAKLQKKRGDSFLKLRQKTTNDATNMQQQNGVEEGEQAKGKKL
;
A
#
# COMPACT_ATOMS: atom_id res chain seq x y z
N MET A 1 -1.47 -11.82 -2.42
CA MET A 1 -1.16 -10.40 -2.17
C MET A 1 0.31 -10.16 -2.49
N ASP A 2 0.61 -9.75 -3.73
CA ASP A 2 1.97 -9.43 -4.17
C ASP A 2 2.22 -7.92 -3.95
N VAL A 3 2.42 -7.50 -2.68
CA VAL A 3 2.79 -6.11 -2.31
C VAL A 3 4.31 -5.86 -2.54
N GLY A 4 4.93 -6.66 -3.41
CA GLY A 4 6.38 -6.74 -3.61
C GLY A 4 6.89 -6.08 -4.90
N ARG A 5 6.05 -5.31 -5.60
CA ARG A 5 6.49 -4.57 -6.78
C ARG A 5 6.78 -3.12 -6.41
N GLU A 6 8.07 -2.78 -6.49
CA GLU A 6 8.64 -1.45 -6.75
C GLU A 6 8.93 -0.53 -5.55
N GLY A 7 10.22 -0.17 -5.41
CA GLY A 7 10.70 1.11 -4.91
C GLY A 7 11.03 1.24 -3.43
N HIS A 8 11.27 0.14 -2.68
CA HIS A 8 11.34 0.24 -1.22
C HIS A 8 12.25 -0.76 -0.50
N SER A 9 12.92 -0.25 0.55
CA SER A 9 13.55 -1.01 1.62
C SER A 9 12.52 -1.77 2.46
N GLY A 10 12.31 -3.04 2.14
CA GLY A 10 11.52 -3.98 2.90
C GLY A 10 12.38 -4.81 3.86
N LEU A 11 11.76 -5.27 4.94
CA LEU A 11 12.37 -6.25 5.84
C LEU A 11 11.99 -7.65 5.39
N TYR A 12 12.97 -8.52 5.22
CA TYR A 12 12.76 -9.91 4.79
C TYR A 12 13.41 -10.88 5.78
N THR A 13 12.76 -12.03 5.99
CA THR A 13 13.33 -13.13 6.75
C THR A 13 13.74 -14.26 5.80
N MET A 14 15.01 -14.65 5.89
CA MET A 14 15.58 -15.79 5.19
C MET A 14 15.69 -16.97 6.16
N HIS A 15 14.78 -17.93 6.03
CA HIS A 15 14.77 -19.15 6.80
C HIS A 15 15.57 -20.23 6.07
N PHE A 16 16.30 -21.04 6.81
CA PHE A 16 16.95 -22.24 6.28
C PHE A 16 16.11 -23.47 6.66
N SER A 17 16.33 -24.63 6.05
CA SER A 17 15.72 -25.90 6.49
C SER A 17 16.45 -27.07 5.88
N THR A 18 16.65 -28.14 6.64
CA THR A 18 17.12 -29.44 6.12
C THR A 18 15.94 -30.38 5.78
N VAL A 19 14.71 -30.01 6.12
CA VAL A 19 13.50 -30.82 5.92
C VAL A 19 12.53 -30.08 4.98
N PHE A 20 12.38 -30.61 3.78
CA PHE A 20 11.18 -30.47 2.96
C PHE A 20 10.86 -31.86 2.42
N PRO A 21 9.58 -32.25 2.26
CA PRO A 21 9.26 -33.52 1.64
C PRO A 21 9.92 -33.58 0.25
N PRO A 22 10.48 -34.74 -0.15
CA PRO A 22 11.02 -34.90 -1.49
C PRO A 22 9.92 -34.54 -2.48
N GLU A 23 10.26 -33.78 -3.53
CA GLU A 23 9.39 -33.68 -4.69
C GLU A 23 9.07 -35.11 -5.11
N LYS A 24 7.80 -35.49 -5.10
CA LYS A 24 7.39 -36.79 -5.63
C LYS A 24 7.80 -36.79 -7.10
N ALA A 25 8.90 -37.48 -7.40
CA ALA A 25 9.28 -37.81 -8.75
C ALA A 25 8.08 -38.50 -9.41
N ALA A 26 7.64 -37.94 -10.53
CA ALA A 26 6.55 -38.49 -11.32
C ALA A 26 6.96 -39.86 -11.90
N ALA A 27 6.35 -40.92 -11.38
CA ALA A 27 6.09 -42.22 -12.00
C ALA A 27 5.06 -42.89 -11.08
N GLU A 28 3.87 -43.29 -11.51
CA GLU A 28 3.63 -44.33 -12.51
C GLU A 28 2.30 -44.10 -13.26
N LYS A 29 2.34 -44.39 -14.57
CA LYS A 29 1.17 -44.77 -15.37
C LYS A 29 0.72 -46.17 -14.94
N ALA A 30 -0.58 -46.35 -14.65
CA ALA A 30 -1.49 -47.28 -15.33
C ALA A 30 -2.68 -47.65 -14.42
N GLY A 31 -3.87 -47.72 -15.02
CA GLY A 31 -5.03 -48.44 -14.46
C GLY A 31 -6.28 -47.58 -14.28
N GLY A 32 -7.09 -47.46 -15.34
CA GLY A 32 -8.37 -46.74 -15.27
C GLY A 32 -9.49 -47.55 -14.59
N ALA A 33 -10.48 -46.85 -14.09
CA ALA A 33 -11.89 -47.23 -14.17
C ALA A 33 -12.78 -46.04 -13.78
N THR A 34 -13.76 -45.81 -14.63
CA THR A 34 -14.92 -44.90 -14.52
C THR A 34 -15.74 -45.09 -13.24
N ALA A 35 -16.23 -43.99 -12.65
CA ALA A 35 -17.64 -43.88 -12.22
C ALA A 35 -17.99 -42.44 -11.80
N ASN A 36 -19.06 -41.92 -12.41
CA ASN A 36 -19.84 -40.76 -12.00
C ASN A 36 -20.31 -40.86 -10.54
N ALA A 37 -20.41 -39.73 -9.84
CA ALA A 37 -21.68 -39.23 -9.31
C ALA A 37 -21.51 -37.85 -8.64
N SER A 38 -22.31 -36.92 -9.14
CA SER A 38 -22.71 -35.62 -8.62
C SER A 38 -23.65 -35.73 -7.41
N SER A 39 -23.50 -34.83 -6.43
CA SER A 39 -24.59 -34.15 -5.66
C SER A 39 -23.95 -33.37 -4.49
N SER A 40 -23.83 -32.05 -4.53
CA SER A 40 -24.85 -31.02 -4.18
C SER A 40 -25.33 -31.03 -2.72
N SER A 41 -24.88 -30.00 -1.99
CA SER A 41 -25.64 -29.12 -1.08
C SER A 41 -26.56 -29.70 0.00
N SER A 42 -26.34 -29.32 1.26
CA SER A 42 -27.22 -28.40 2.01
C SER A 42 -26.81 -28.27 3.48
N SER A 43 -26.63 -27.04 3.96
CA SER A 43 -26.62 -26.65 5.38
C SER A 43 -28.07 -26.45 5.91
N PRO A 44 -28.28 -25.96 7.15
CA PRO A 44 -28.65 -26.68 8.37
C PRO A 44 -30.11 -26.40 8.81
N PRO A 45 -30.55 -26.78 10.05
CA PRO A 45 -30.63 -25.74 11.10
C PRO A 45 -30.49 -26.20 12.57
N ALA A 46 -29.94 -25.26 13.36
CA ALA A 46 -30.32 -24.72 14.68
C ALA A 46 -30.85 -25.57 15.88
N ALA A 47 -30.25 -25.21 17.04
CA ALA A 47 -30.85 -24.98 18.37
C ALA A 47 -30.98 -26.14 19.38
N GLY A 48 -30.45 -25.89 20.60
CA GLY A 48 -30.86 -26.60 21.83
C GLY A 48 -29.77 -26.75 22.89
N ALA A 49 -29.86 -25.97 23.97
CA ALA A 49 -28.93 -25.93 25.11
C ALA A 49 -29.04 -27.14 26.06
N THR A 50 -27.96 -27.46 26.80
CA THR A 50 -27.87 -27.48 28.29
C THR A 50 -26.62 -28.22 28.80
N ALA A 51 -26.19 -27.85 30.00
CA ALA A 51 -24.92 -28.22 30.65
C ALA A 51 -25.03 -29.44 31.59
N ALA A 52 -23.90 -30.12 31.83
CA ALA A 52 -23.34 -30.51 33.16
C ALA A 52 -22.59 -31.87 33.18
N THR A 53 -21.29 -31.79 33.50
CA THR A 53 -20.46 -32.66 34.39
C THR A 53 -20.64 -34.19 34.44
N ALA A 54 -19.58 -34.96 34.16
CA ALA A 54 -18.71 -35.62 35.17
C ALA A 54 -17.89 -36.83 34.63
N ALA A 55 -16.58 -36.77 34.88
CA ALA A 55 -15.60 -37.81 35.23
C ALA A 55 -15.63 -39.27 34.66
N ALA A 56 -14.51 -39.60 34.00
CA ALA A 56 -13.63 -40.78 34.18
C ALA A 56 -14.10 -42.20 33.77
N ALA A 57 -13.45 -42.76 32.74
CA ALA A 57 -12.79 -44.09 32.80
C ALA A 57 -11.95 -44.37 31.53
N VAL A 58 -10.72 -44.82 31.75
CA VAL A 58 -9.75 -45.50 30.86
C VAL A 58 -9.35 -46.77 31.65
N PRO A 59 -8.91 -47.93 31.09
CA PRO A 59 -8.38 -48.22 29.74
C PRO A 59 -8.87 -49.53 29.09
N THR A 60 -8.54 -49.75 27.81
CA THR A 60 -7.62 -50.81 27.30
C THR A 60 -7.97 -51.29 25.88
N GLY A 61 -6.98 -51.21 24.98
CA GLY A 61 -6.71 -52.23 23.97
C GLY A 61 -7.24 -52.03 22.55
N SER A 62 -6.40 -51.51 21.63
CA SER A 62 -6.11 -52.16 20.34
C SER A 62 -5.11 -51.36 19.46
N LYS A 63 -4.03 -52.07 19.08
CA LYS A 63 -3.04 -51.96 18.00
C LYS A 63 -2.84 -50.67 17.17
N PRO A 64 -1.58 -50.32 16.81
CA PRO A 64 -1.24 -49.16 16.00
C PRO A 64 -1.44 -49.49 14.52
N GLY A 65 -2.17 -48.65 13.81
CA GLY A 65 -2.44 -48.84 12.40
C GLY A 65 -3.14 -47.64 11.82
N THR A 66 -2.46 -46.50 11.76
CA THR A 66 -2.89 -45.38 10.92
C THR A 66 -1.67 -44.58 10.51
N SER A 67 -1.46 -44.55 9.20
CA SER A 67 -0.63 -43.61 8.45
C SER A 67 -0.88 -42.19 8.96
N GLY A 68 -0.01 -41.70 9.84
CA GLY A 68 0.04 -40.30 10.18
C GLY A 68 0.47 -39.54 8.93
N SER A 69 -0.43 -38.74 8.36
CA SER A 69 0.01 -37.59 7.61
C SER A 69 0.86 -36.76 8.57
N SER A 70 2.15 -36.63 8.26
CA SER A 70 3.02 -35.71 8.98
C SER A 70 2.47 -34.31 8.77
N SER A 71 1.70 -33.81 9.74
CA SER A 71 1.43 -32.39 9.85
C SER A 71 2.80 -31.72 9.99
N CYS A 72 3.20 -31.00 8.94
CA CYS A 72 4.46 -30.28 8.90
C CYS A 72 4.33 -29.14 9.92
N SER A 73 4.77 -29.36 11.17
CA SER A 73 4.80 -28.30 12.16
C SER A 73 5.93 -27.34 11.81
N LEU A 74 5.69 -26.03 11.96
CA LEU A 74 6.68 -24.97 11.74
C LEU A 74 7.97 -25.17 12.57
N SER A 75 7.91 -25.99 13.62
CA SER A 75 9.07 -26.41 14.43
C SER A 75 10.09 -27.30 13.71
N GLN A 76 9.78 -27.77 12.49
CA GLN A 76 10.67 -28.60 11.65
C GLN A 76 11.46 -27.79 10.61
N PHE A 77 11.12 -26.51 10.40
CA PHE A 77 11.96 -25.60 9.62
C PHE A 77 13.14 -25.16 10.48
N SER A 78 14.31 -24.99 9.87
CA SER A 78 15.54 -24.65 10.59
C SER A 78 15.27 -23.55 11.59
N GLN A 79 15.70 -23.86 12.80
CA GLN A 79 15.48 -23.13 14.02
C GLN A 79 15.96 -21.66 13.93
N TRP A 80 16.88 -21.31 13.03
CA TRP A 80 17.43 -19.96 12.85
C TRP A 80 17.06 -19.32 11.50
N HIS A 81 17.09 -17.98 11.45
CA HIS A 81 16.87 -17.22 10.23
C HIS A 81 17.74 -15.96 10.18
N VAL A 82 17.99 -15.46 8.97
CA VAL A 82 18.67 -14.18 8.76
C VAL A 82 17.63 -13.14 8.40
N LEU A 83 17.60 -12.06 9.17
CA LEU A 83 16.85 -10.87 8.84
C LEU A 83 17.69 -9.99 7.93
N ILE A 84 17.18 -9.69 6.75
CA ILE A 84 17.84 -8.81 5.79
C ILE A 84 16.93 -7.64 5.45
N ARG A 85 17.55 -6.47 5.24
CA ARG A 85 16.89 -5.31 4.68
C ARG A 85 17.18 -5.29 3.20
N MET A 86 16.15 -5.34 2.37
CA MET A 86 16.30 -5.34 0.91
C MET A 86 15.61 -4.13 0.32
N ASP A 87 16.32 -3.38 -0.49
CA ASP A 87 15.72 -2.37 -1.36
C ASP A 87 15.40 -2.96 -2.74
N VAL A 88 14.36 -2.43 -3.37
CA VAL A 88 13.96 -2.82 -4.73
C VAL A 88 13.88 -1.56 -5.57
N GLU A 89 14.86 -1.33 -6.43
CA GLU A 89 14.86 -0.20 -7.36
C GLU A 89 14.83 -0.71 -8.79
N ASN A 90 13.84 -0.29 -9.60
CA ASN A 90 13.74 -0.66 -11.02
C ASN A 90 13.90 -2.17 -11.29
N GLU A 91 13.20 -3.00 -10.51
CA GLU A 91 13.29 -4.48 -10.56
C GLU A 91 14.64 -5.09 -10.11
N MET A 92 15.60 -4.28 -9.70
CA MET A 92 16.85 -4.72 -9.09
C MET A 92 16.71 -4.79 -7.57
N PHE A 93 17.20 -5.88 -6.99
CA PHE A 93 17.22 -6.07 -5.54
C PHE A 93 18.60 -5.70 -5.00
N PHE A 94 18.65 -4.98 -3.87
CA PHE A 94 19.88 -4.64 -3.17
C PHE A 94 19.74 -4.98 -1.68
N VAL A 95 20.78 -5.53 -1.04
CA VAL A 95 20.81 -5.68 0.42
C VAL A 95 21.39 -4.42 1.04
N LYS A 96 20.68 -3.85 2.03
CA LYS A 96 21.14 -2.72 2.82
C LYS A 96 21.77 -3.20 4.12
N GLY A 97 23.06 -2.91 4.28
CA GLY A 97 23.83 -3.22 5.49
C GLY A 97 24.02 -4.72 5.75
N ASP A 98 24.49 -5.04 6.96
CA ASP A 98 24.68 -6.42 7.38
C ASP A 98 23.34 -7.10 7.74
N GLY A 99 23.25 -8.39 7.43
CA GLY A 99 22.16 -9.25 7.88
C GLY A 99 22.25 -9.52 9.38
N LYS A 100 21.10 -9.61 10.05
CA LYS A 100 21.03 -9.95 11.47
C LYS A 100 20.62 -11.40 11.64
N VAL A 101 21.42 -12.15 12.39
CA VAL A 101 21.13 -13.57 12.66
C VAL A 101 20.21 -13.68 13.88
N PHE A 102 19.10 -14.40 13.70
CA PHE A 102 18.20 -14.76 14.78
C PHE A 102 18.21 -16.27 14.93
N SER A 103 18.36 -16.75 16.16
CA SER A 103 18.27 -18.16 16.50
C SER A 103 17.18 -18.36 17.56
N PRO A 104 16.54 -19.54 17.62
CA PRO A 104 15.58 -19.82 18.65
C PRO A 104 16.38 -20.13 19.91
N THR A 105 16.21 -19.30 20.92
CA THR A 105 16.62 -19.75 22.23
C THR A 105 15.54 -20.72 22.71
N PRO A 106 15.86 -21.90 23.29
CA PRO A 106 14.89 -22.72 24.01
C PRO A 106 14.15 -21.80 24.97
N SER A 107 12.86 -21.62 24.69
CA SER A 107 12.06 -20.51 25.19
C SER A 107 12.22 -20.32 26.70
N LEU A 108 12.59 -19.11 27.11
CA LEU A 108 12.29 -18.58 28.44
C LEU A 108 12.71 -19.48 29.62
N THR A 109 13.70 -20.38 29.54
CA THR A 109 14.18 -21.13 30.72
C THR A 109 15.20 -20.35 31.53
N SER A 110 15.91 -19.40 30.91
CA SER A 110 16.75 -18.45 31.63
C SER A 110 15.88 -17.36 32.28
N GLY A 111 16.04 -17.18 33.60
CA GLY A 111 15.37 -16.12 34.36
C GLY A 111 15.62 -14.70 33.84
N THR A 112 16.59 -14.51 32.95
CA THR A 112 16.92 -13.24 32.28
C THR A 112 15.92 -12.82 31.20
N ALA A 113 15.22 -13.77 30.58
CA ALA A 113 14.18 -13.47 29.59
C ALA A 113 12.77 -13.36 30.22
N ARG A 114 12.64 -13.86 31.46
CA ARG A 114 11.45 -13.75 32.30
C ARG A 114 11.51 -12.40 33.01
N GLY A 115 10.82 -11.41 32.46
CA GLY A 115 10.72 -10.09 33.09
C GLY A 115 10.38 -10.19 34.58
N ILE A 116 10.81 -9.18 35.33
CA ILE A 116 10.58 -9.06 36.76
C ILE A 116 9.25 -8.30 36.97
N ASN A 117 8.38 -8.85 37.82
CA ASN A 117 7.13 -8.23 38.28
C ASN A 117 7.41 -6.91 39.04
N ARG A 118 6.37 -6.11 39.25
CA ARG A 118 6.45 -4.81 39.94
C ARG A 118 7.07 -4.85 41.35
N ASP A 119 7.05 -6.00 41.99
CA ASP A 119 7.55 -6.25 43.35
C ASP A 119 9.00 -6.79 43.37
N GLY A 120 9.66 -6.89 42.20
CA GLY A 120 11.01 -7.43 42.11
C GLY A 120 11.06 -8.96 41.97
N THR A 121 9.93 -9.65 41.88
CA THR A 121 9.88 -11.11 41.73
C THR A 121 9.95 -11.56 40.26
N PRO A 122 10.57 -12.71 39.93
CA PRO A 122 10.51 -13.27 38.58
C PRO A 122 9.06 -13.60 38.19
N ALA A 123 8.60 -13.18 37.00
CA ALA A 123 7.27 -13.56 36.51
C ALA A 123 7.13 -15.09 36.38
N GLN A 124 6.15 -15.68 37.07
CA GLN A 124 5.88 -17.12 37.06
C GLN A 124 4.80 -17.51 36.04
N ASN A 125 4.91 -18.73 35.51
CA ASN A 125 3.96 -19.32 34.56
C ASN A 125 2.60 -19.61 35.22
N THR A 126 1.51 -19.22 34.57
CA THR A 126 0.16 -19.73 34.86
C THR A 126 -0.28 -20.86 33.93
N THR A 127 0.58 -21.31 33.00
CA THR A 127 0.30 -22.44 32.11
C THR A 127 1.43 -23.47 32.10
N ALA A 128 1.04 -24.75 32.18
CA ALA A 128 1.92 -25.92 32.17
C ALA A 128 2.73 -26.04 30.84
N PRO A 129 3.84 -26.79 30.81
CA PRO A 129 4.84 -26.68 29.76
C PRO A 129 4.45 -27.55 28.56
N ASP A 130 3.81 -26.98 27.55
CA ASP A 130 3.76 -27.55 26.19
C ASP A 130 3.31 -26.54 25.11
N GLY A 131 3.33 -25.23 25.40
CA GLY A 131 2.79 -24.22 24.50
C GLY A 131 3.56 -22.90 24.43
N ILE A 132 4.81 -22.86 24.93
CA ILE A 132 5.58 -21.61 24.90
C ILE A 132 6.06 -21.36 23.45
N PRO A 133 5.66 -20.25 22.81
CA PRO A 133 6.19 -19.92 21.49
C PRO A 133 7.71 -19.73 21.62
N ILE A 134 8.47 -20.48 20.83
CA ILE A 134 9.90 -20.26 20.68
C ILE A 134 10.07 -18.89 20.02
N VAL A 135 10.65 -17.94 20.75
CA VAL A 135 10.90 -16.57 20.28
C VAL A 135 12.33 -16.49 19.75
N PRO A 136 12.53 -16.18 18.45
CA PRO A 136 13.85 -15.92 17.91
C PRO A 136 14.51 -14.69 18.55
N VAL A 137 15.78 -14.81 18.93
CA VAL A 137 16.56 -13.72 19.56
C VAL A 137 17.74 -13.35 18.67
N HIS A 138 17.96 -12.04 18.51
CA HIS A 138 19.08 -11.50 17.75
C HIS A 138 20.42 -11.84 18.42
N GLN A 139 21.30 -12.48 17.67
CA GLN A 139 22.65 -12.86 18.10
C GLN A 139 23.64 -11.76 17.70
N LYS A 140 23.83 -10.75 18.58
CA LYS A 140 24.66 -9.55 18.29
C LYS A 140 26.13 -9.86 18.02
N ASP A 141 26.61 -10.98 18.52
CA ASP A 141 27.97 -11.52 18.34
C ASP A 141 28.17 -12.15 16.96
N ARG A 142 27.10 -12.51 16.25
CA ARG A 142 27.18 -13.09 14.90
C ARG A 142 27.13 -12.00 13.83
N ARG A 143 28.22 -11.88 13.08
CA ARG A 143 28.27 -11.04 11.88
C ARG A 143 27.80 -11.85 10.67
N CYS A 144 26.93 -11.25 9.86
CA CYS A 144 26.42 -11.87 8.65
C CYS A 144 26.32 -10.82 7.55
N CYS A 145 27.00 -11.03 6.43
CA CYS A 145 26.89 -10.19 5.24
C CYS A 145 26.08 -10.94 4.19
N VAL A 146 25.16 -10.26 3.50
CA VAL A 146 24.35 -10.87 2.43
C VAL A 146 24.51 -10.07 1.16
N VAL A 147 24.86 -10.74 0.07
CA VAL A 147 25.05 -10.15 -1.26
C VAL A 147 24.10 -10.82 -2.24
N ILE A 148 23.59 -10.05 -3.20
CA ILE A 148 22.70 -10.56 -4.25
C ILE A 148 23.52 -10.79 -5.51
N GLY A 149 23.59 -12.05 -5.95
CA GLY A 149 24.13 -12.43 -7.25
C GLY A 149 22.98 -12.70 -8.21
N SER A 150 22.77 -11.81 -9.18
CA SER A 150 21.82 -12.11 -10.26
C SER A 150 22.46 -13.09 -11.23
N TYR A 151 21.92 -14.32 -11.31
CA TYR A 151 22.32 -15.29 -12.33
C TYR A 151 21.31 -15.26 -13.46
N TYR A 152 21.62 -14.54 -14.54
CA TYR A 152 21.02 -14.84 -15.83
C TYR A 152 21.70 -16.10 -16.37
N ARG A 153 21.06 -17.27 -16.24
CA ARG A 153 21.43 -18.41 -17.09
C ARG A 153 20.96 -18.08 -18.51
N GLN A 154 21.83 -17.48 -19.31
CA GLN A 154 21.79 -17.78 -20.74
C GLN A 154 22.10 -19.28 -20.85
N VAL A 155 21.11 -20.06 -21.25
CA VAL A 155 21.35 -21.45 -21.65
C VAL A 155 22.15 -21.37 -22.95
N GLU A 156 23.48 -21.37 -22.85
CA GLU A 156 24.32 -21.75 -23.97
C GLU A 156 24.12 -23.25 -24.21
N GLY A 157 23.45 -23.57 -25.31
CA GLY A 157 23.40 -24.92 -25.88
C GLY A 157 22.16 -25.73 -25.50
N LEU A 158 21.12 -25.69 -26.34
CA LEU A 158 20.59 -26.83 -27.10
C LEU A 158 19.25 -26.43 -27.75
N ASP A 159 19.17 -26.67 -29.05
CA ASP A 159 17.98 -26.51 -29.88
C ASP A 159 16.75 -27.17 -29.25
N GLY A 160 15.70 -26.38 -29.05
CA GLY A 160 14.42 -26.90 -28.59
C GLY A 160 13.47 -25.78 -28.23
N ALA A 161 12.55 -25.46 -29.14
CA ALA A 161 11.45 -24.55 -28.91
C ALA A 161 10.63 -24.96 -27.67
N SER A 162 10.88 -24.30 -26.53
CA SER A 162 9.99 -24.30 -25.38
C SER A 162 9.66 -22.87 -25.02
N ALA A 163 8.38 -22.53 -25.15
CA ALA A 163 7.80 -21.22 -24.93
C ALA A 163 7.63 -20.90 -23.43
N VAL A 164 8.71 -20.98 -22.65
CA VAL A 164 8.73 -20.52 -21.26
C VAL A 164 9.79 -19.43 -21.15
N PRO A 165 9.45 -18.19 -20.75
CA PRO A 165 10.46 -17.16 -20.54
C PRO A 165 11.48 -17.64 -19.52
N PRO A 166 12.78 -17.30 -19.65
CA PRO A 166 13.78 -17.70 -18.67
C PRO A 166 13.34 -17.20 -17.29
N SER A 167 13.01 -18.12 -16.38
CA SER A 167 12.68 -17.76 -15.01
C SER A 167 13.91 -17.10 -14.39
N SER A 168 13.78 -15.86 -13.93
CA SER A 168 14.85 -15.16 -13.20
C SER A 168 15.18 -15.95 -11.94
N MET A 169 16.35 -16.59 -11.95
CA MET A 169 16.86 -17.32 -10.79
C MET A 169 17.55 -16.30 -9.87
N LEU A 170 17.06 -16.18 -8.64
CA LEU A 170 17.68 -15.30 -7.64
C LEU A 170 18.83 -16.07 -6.97
N GLY A 171 20.04 -15.53 -7.08
CA GLY A 171 21.19 -15.98 -6.31
C GLY A 171 21.43 -15.06 -5.11
N LEU A 172 21.62 -15.64 -3.93
CA LEU A 172 21.99 -14.92 -2.71
C LEU A 172 23.22 -15.59 -2.12
N GLU A 173 24.18 -14.78 -1.69
CA GLU A 173 25.39 -15.23 -1.02
C GLU A 173 25.38 -14.70 0.41
N VAL A 174 25.34 -15.61 1.39
CA VAL A 174 25.35 -15.27 2.82
C VAL A 174 26.71 -15.63 3.39
N ARG A 175 27.50 -14.64 3.80
CA ARG A 175 28.83 -14.79 4.38
C ARG A 175 28.78 -14.63 5.89
N MET A 176 29.34 -15.60 6.61
CA MET A 176 29.44 -15.60 8.06
C MET A 176 30.89 -15.90 8.47
N PRO A 177 31.56 -15.03 9.23
CA PRO A 177 32.92 -15.28 9.70
C PRO A 177 33.03 -16.52 10.59
N HIS A 178 31.97 -16.81 11.37
CA HIS A 178 31.89 -17.96 12.26
C HIS A 178 30.47 -18.53 12.26
N LEU A 179 30.31 -19.85 12.10
CA LEU A 179 29.02 -20.54 12.24
C LEU A 179 29.18 -21.94 12.87
N GLU A 180 28.31 -22.31 13.82
CA GLU A 180 28.43 -23.64 14.43
C GLU A 180 28.01 -24.72 13.42
N ALA A 181 28.82 -25.76 13.27
CA ALA A 181 28.59 -26.87 12.36
C ALA A 181 27.22 -27.54 12.58
N ALA A 182 26.76 -27.61 13.83
CA ALA A 182 25.43 -28.12 14.19
C ALA A 182 24.27 -27.34 13.54
N VAL A 183 24.45 -26.04 13.25
CA VAL A 183 23.46 -25.19 12.59
C VAL A 183 23.21 -25.61 11.14
N LEU A 184 24.21 -26.27 10.54
CA LEU A 184 24.15 -26.85 9.21
C LEU A 184 23.74 -28.33 9.23
N GLY A 185 23.46 -28.90 10.41
CA GLY A 185 23.11 -30.31 10.57
C GLY A 185 24.31 -31.26 10.53
N LEU A 186 25.54 -30.75 10.71
CA LEU A 186 26.74 -31.59 10.85
C LEU A 186 26.79 -32.21 12.25
N SER A 187 27.27 -33.45 12.33
CA SER A 187 27.28 -34.26 13.54
C SER A 187 28.30 -33.82 14.59
N GLU A 188 29.38 -33.15 14.17
CA GLU A 188 30.44 -32.69 15.07
C GLU A 188 30.21 -31.22 15.45
N PRO A 189 30.09 -30.89 16.76
CA PRO A 189 29.88 -29.52 17.22
C PRO A 189 31.20 -28.74 17.16
N GLU A 190 31.62 -28.34 15.96
CA GLU A 190 32.76 -27.45 15.74
C GLU A 190 32.31 -26.04 15.33
N MET A 191 33.11 -25.03 15.67
CA MET A 191 32.94 -23.66 15.20
C MET A 191 33.63 -23.49 13.84
N LEU A 192 32.86 -23.46 12.75
CA LEU A 192 33.38 -23.27 11.40
C LEU A 192 33.78 -21.81 11.18
N LYS A 193 34.83 -21.57 10.37
CA LYS A 193 35.32 -20.24 9.99
C LYS A 193 35.08 -19.97 8.51
N ASP A 194 34.84 -18.70 8.18
CA ASP A 194 34.64 -18.23 6.79
C ASP A 194 33.63 -19.09 6.02
N VAL A 195 32.40 -19.12 6.55
CA VAL A 195 31.29 -19.90 6.00
C VAL A 195 30.54 -19.06 4.99
N VAL A 196 30.37 -19.58 3.78
CA VAL A 196 29.58 -18.96 2.72
C VAL A 196 28.46 -19.91 2.30
N LEU A 197 27.22 -19.42 2.40
CA LEU A 197 26.01 -20.11 1.96
C LEU A 197 25.57 -19.49 0.63
N ASN A 198 25.69 -20.27 -0.43
CA ASN A 198 25.24 -19.91 -1.76
C ASN A 198 23.82 -20.43 -1.98
N CYS A 199 22.86 -19.54 -1.86
CA CYS A 199 21.43 -19.80 -1.99
C CYS A 199 20.99 -19.54 -3.43
N SER A 200 20.44 -20.55 -4.09
CA SER A 200 19.97 -20.45 -5.47
C SER A 200 18.54 -20.96 -5.59
N GLY A 201 17.64 -20.15 -6.11
CA GLY A 201 16.20 -20.46 -6.06
C GLY A 201 15.33 -19.67 -7.03
N ASN A 202 14.06 -20.05 -7.07
CA ASN A 202 13.04 -19.48 -7.94
C ASN A 202 11.95 -18.80 -7.12
N LYS A 203 11.27 -17.83 -7.74
CA LYS A 203 10.11 -17.17 -7.16
C LYS A 203 8.88 -18.07 -7.27
N SER A 204 8.17 -18.26 -6.16
CA SER A 204 6.90 -18.97 -6.09
C SER A 204 5.98 -18.30 -5.08
N CYS A 205 4.74 -17.98 -5.48
CA CYS A 205 3.71 -17.39 -4.60
C CYS A 205 4.18 -16.15 -3.80
N GLY A 206 5.00 -15.29 -4.41
CA GLY A 206 5.54 -14.08 -3.77
C GLY A 206 6.76 -14.31 -2.87
N TRP A 207 7.24 -15.54 -2.73
CA TRP A 207 8.42 -15.92 -1.94
C TRP A 207 9.54 -16.42 -2.84
N TYR A 208 10.78 -16.37 -2.38
CA TYR A 208 11.91 -17.03 -3.04
C TYR A 208 12.30 -18.27 -2.25
N MET A 209 12.41 -19.39 -2.93
CA MET A 209 12.82 -20.65 -2.30
C MET A 209 13.75 -21.43 -3.21
N GLY A 210 14.64 -22.19 -2.60
CA GLY A 210 15.62 -22.95 -3.35
C GLY A 210 16.57 -23.75 -2.47
N VAL A 211 17.72 -24.10 -3.04
CA VAL A 211 18.75 -24.93 -2.41
C VAL A 211 19.95 -24.08 -2.01
N VAL A 212 20.64 -24.53 -0.97
CA VAL A 212 21.82 -23.88 -0.41
C VAL A 212 23.01 -24.81 -0.59
N THR A 213 24.09 -24.28 -1.15
CA THR A 213 25.41 -24.94 -1.16
C THR A 213 26.31 -24.24 -0.15
N VAL A 214 27.10 -25.02 0.58
CA VAL A 214 27.92 -24.52 1.69
C VAL A 214 29.39 -24.63 1.31
N THR A 215 30.13 -23.55 1.52
CA THR A 215 31.59 -23.51 1.44
C THR A 215 32.16 -23.00 2.75
N VAL A 216 33.23 -23.62 3.24
CA VAL A 216 33.95 -23.28 4.48
C VAL A 216 35.41 -23.10 4.13
N GLU A 217 35.99 -21.94 4.46
CA GLU A 217 37.37 -21.57 4.09
C GLU A 217 37.65 -21.79 2.58
N GLY A 218 36.66 -21.45 1.74
CA GLY A 218 36.72 -21.60 0.28
C GLY A 218 36.55 -23.03 -0.25
N LYS A 219 36.32 -24.03 0.60
CA LYS A 219 36.12 -25.43 0.18
C LYS A 219 34.65 -25.84 0.31
N ALA A 220 34.12 -26.51 -0.70
CA ALA A 220 32.77 -27.06 -0.65
C ALA A 220 32.65 -28.12 0.45
N VAL A 221 31.59 -28.03 1.24
CA VAL A 221 31.27 -28.99 2.31
C VAL A 221 30.12 -29.86 1.85
N GLU A 222 30.30 -31.18 1.92
CA GLU A 222 29.22 -32.12 1.65
C GLU A 222 28.26 -32.16 2.84
N MET A 223 27.00 -31.84 2.57
CA MET A 223 25.97 -31.74 3.61
C MET A 223 25.24 -33.08 3.75
N PRO A 224 25.01 -33.58 4.99
CA PRO A 224 24.28 -34.83 5.21
C PRO A 224 22.83 -34.78 4.70
N GLN A 225 22.26 -33.57 4.59
CA GLN A 225 20.95 -33.31 4.02
C GLN A 225 21.00 -32.03 3.18
N THR A 226 20.21 -31.98 2.10
CA THR A 226 20.08 -30.77 1.28
C THR A 226 19.46 -29.64 2.10
N ILE A 227 20.24 -28.58 2.33
CA ILE A 227 19.73 -27.35 2.93
C ILE A 227 18.92 -26.60 1.86
N ARG A 228 17.72 -26.17 2.23
CA ARG A 228 16.87 -25.28 1.46
C ARG A 228 16.73 -23.93 2.17
N PHE A 229 16.43 -22.89 1.42
CA PHE A 229 16.11 -21.58 1.97
C PHE A 229 14.71 -21.12 1.55
N LEU A 230 14.11 -20.28 2.38
CA LEU A 230 12.88 -19.55 2.11
C LEU A 230 13.10 -18.09 2.50
N LEU A 231 13.12 -17.21 1.51
CA LEU A 231 13.14 -15.76 1.67
C LEU A 231 11.72 -15.22 1.49
N LYS A 232 11.19 -14.57 2.54
CA LYS A 232 9.86 -13.98 2.55
C LYS A 232 9.87 -12.57 3.15
N PRO A 233 8.98 -11.67 2.69
CA PRO A 233 8.78 -10.37 3.34
C PRO A 233 8.22 -10.55 4.77
N TYR A 234 8.64 -9.68 5.69
CA TYR A 234 8.16 -9.63 7.07
C TYR A 234 7.11 -8.53 7.26
N TYR A 235 5.92 -8.94 7.70
CA TYR A 235 4.74 -8.09 7.89
C TYR A 235 4.30 -7.89 9.35
N GLY A 236 5.03 -8.44 10.33
CA GLY A 236 4.66 -8.28 11.75
C GLY A 236 5.09 -6.93 12.33
N HIS A 237 4.79 -6.73 13.63
CA HIS A 237 5.24 -5.55 14.36
C HIS A 237 6.76 -5.43 14.35
N ARG A 238 7.23 -4.18 14.31
CA ARG A 238 8.64 -3.81 14.37
C ARG A 238 8.90 -2.94 15.58
N CYS A 239 10.10 -3.04 16.11
CA CYS A 239 10.49 -2.27 17.28
C CYS A 239 10.59 -0.79 16.94
N ALA A 240 9.86 0.06 17.66
CA ALA A 240 9.90 1.51 17.48
C ALA A 240 11.29 2.14 17.74
N ASN A 241 12.25 1.40 18.31
CA ASN A 241 13.61 1.88 18.56
C ASN A 241 14.65 1.38 17.55
N CYS A 242 14.68 0.07 17.27
CA CYS A 242 15.72 -0.53 16.42
C CYS A 242 15.21 -1.07 15.08
N LEU A 243 13.90 -0.95 14.81
CA LEU A 243 13.19 -1.48 13.64
C LEU A 243 13.22 -3.01 13.49
N ASP A 244 13.81 -3.73 14.45
CA ASP A 244 13.85 -5.19 14.40
C ASP A 244 12.46 -5.78 14.66
N PRO A 245 12.16 -6.97 14.10
CA PRO A 245 10.92 -7.68 14.33
C PRO A 245 10.64 -7.92 15.80
N VAL A 246 9.36 -7.85 16.16
CA VAL A 246 8.86 -8.21 17.48
C VAL A 246 8.22 -9.60 17.38
N TYR A 247 8.98 -10.64 17.75
CA TYR A 247 8.55 -12.04 17.58
C TYR A 247 7.70 -12.62 18.75
N ALA A 248 7.60 -11.93 19.89
CA ALA A 248 6.86 -12.38 21.08
C ALA A 248 5.65 -11.47 21.38
N ILE A 249 4.98 -11.67 22.52
CA ILE A 249 4.18 -10.61 23.18
C ILE A 249 5.17 -9.46 23.42
N GLY A 250 5.22 -8.50 22.50
CA GLY A 250 6.20 -7.42 22.53
C GLY A 250 6.15 -6.66 23.85
N TYR A 251 7.28 -6.07 24.25
CA TYR A 251 7.21 -5.08 25.32
C TYR A 251 6.48 -3.87 24.75
N THR A 252 5.47 -3.38 25.43
CA THR A 252 4.82 -2.11 25.13
C THR A 252 5.16 -1.10 26.22
N CYS A 253 4.98 0.18 25.93
CA CYS A 253 5.13 1.21 26.96
C CYS A 253 4.12 0.96 28.09
N GLU A 254 4.59 0.86 29.34
CA GLU A 254 3.74 0.63 30.52
C GLU A 254 2.68 1.72 30.77
N ARG A 255 2.80 2.87 30.08
CA ARG A 255 1.84 3.98 30.18
C ARG A 255 0.86 4.01 29.02
N CYS A 256 1.37 4.18 27.80
CA CYS A 256 0.50 4.38 26.64
C CYS A 256 0.10 3.08 25.94
N GLU A 257 0.86 2.00 26.12
CA GLU A 257 0.67 0.69 25.49
C GLU A 257 0.69 0.69 23.95
N VAL A 258 0.99 1.83 23.31
CA VAL A 258 0.92 1.98 21.84
C VAL A 258 2.14 1.40 21.09
N PRO A 259 3.40 1.82 21.37
CA PRO A 259 4.54 1.33 20.60
C PRO A 259 4.99 -0.06 21.03
N HIS A 260 5.48 -0.82 20.06
CA HIS A 260 6.03 -2.15 20.26
C HIS A 260 7.56 -2.15 20.36
N TYR A 261 8.12 -2.98 21.23
CA TYR A 261 9.56 -3.13 21.43
C TYR A 261 9.98 -4.60 21.50
N CYS A 262 11.14 -4.90 20.90
CA CYS A 262 11.73 -6.23 20.95
C CYS A 262 12.36 -6.56 22.32
N SER A 263 12.62 -5.55 23.16
CA SER A 263 13.24 -5.71 24.48
C SER A 263 12.93 -4.52 25.40
N ARG A 264 13.04 -4.74 26.72
CA ARG A 264 12.93 -3.67 27.72
C ARG A 264 14.04 -2.63 27.61
N GLU A 265 15.21 -3.01 27.12
CA GLU A 265 16.31 -2.09 26.82
C GLU A 265 15.92 -1.10 25.72
N CYS A 266 15.35 -1.61 24.62
CA CYS A 266 14.87 -0.77 23.52
C CYS A 266 13.72 0.15 23.96
N MET A 267 12.79 -0.36 24.78
CA MET A 267 11.74 0.46 25.38
C MET A 267 12.34 1.59 26.20
N ASN A 268 13.23 1.28 27.16
CA ASN A 268 13.85 2.27 28.04
C ASN A 268 14.70 3.29 27.26
N ALA A 269 15.41 2.86 26.21
CA ALA A 269 16.17 3.74 25.34
C ALA A 269 15.27 4.72 24.58
N HIS A 270 14.17 4.22 24.00
CA HIS A 270 13.21 5.05 23.29
C HIS A 270 12.50 6.03 24.23
N MET A 271 12.08 5.56 25.42
CA MET A 271 11.52 6.41 26.48
C MET A 271 12.46 7.56 26.83
N LYS A 272 13.76 7.31 26.99
CA LYS A 272 14.73 8.36 27.35
C LYS A 272 14.92 9.42 26.27
N LYS A 273 14.78 9.04 25.00
CA LYS A 273 15.08 9.91 23.86
C LYS A 273 13.84 10.60 23.28
N HIS A 274 12.92 9.83 22.70
CA HIS A 274 11.89 10.36 21.80
C HIS A 274 10.48 10.12 22.36
N HIS A 275 10.22 8.91 22.89
CA HIS A 275 8.87 8.51 23.28
C HIS A 275 8.32 9.26 24.50
N LYS A 276 9.16 9.68 25.47
CA LYS A 276 8.68 10.40 26.68
C LYS A 276 7.85 11.63 26.33
N LEU A 277 8.21 12.33 25.25
CA LEU A 277 7.49 13.50 24.75
C LEU A 277 6.09 13.14 24.25
N LEU A 278 5.97 12.02 23.53
CA LEU A 278 4.73 11.62 22.85
C LEU A 278 3.82 10.75 23.72
N CYS A 279 4.37 10.11 24.75
CA CYS A 279 3.66 9.15 25.60
C CYS A 279 2.30 9.66 26.12
N PRO A 280 2.15 10.91 26.60
CA PRO A 280 0.84 11.42 27.01
C PRO A 280 -0.13 11.56 25.84
N ILE A 281 0.34 12.09 24.70
CA ILE A 281 -0.47 12.28 23.49
C ILE A 281 -0.95 10.92 22.96
N LEU A 282 -0.06 9.93 22.93
CA LEU A 282 -0.37 8.57 22.51
C LEU A 282 -1.40 7.93 23.43
N TYR A 283 -1.25 8.06 24.75
CA TYR A 283 -2.20 7.55 25.72
C TYR A 283 -3.59 8.20 25.59
N GLU A 284 -3.64 9.52 25.47
CA GLU A 284 -4.89 10.28 25.44
C GLU A 284 -5.62 10.15 24.09
N ARG A 285 -4.88 10.07 22.99
CA ARG A 285 -5.45 10.21 21.64
C ARG A 285 -5.26 9.00 20.75
N TYR A 286 -4.17 8.25 20.83
CA TYR A 286 -3.86 7.19 19.85
C TYR A 286 -3.97 5.78 20.44
N ARG A 287 -4.39 5.63 21.69
CA ARG A 287 -4.52 4.30 22.31
C ARG A 287 -5.58 3.42 21.67
N TYR A 288 -6.61 4.03 21.08
CA TYR A 288 -7.76 3.33 20.49
C TYR A 288 -7.94 3.75 19.03
N GLN A 289 -8.30 2.81 18.16
CA GLN A 289 -8.61 3.04 16.74
C GLN A 289 -7.47 3.73 15.97
N SER A 290 -6.25 3.25 16.20
CA SER A 290 -5.04 3.75 15.56
C SER A 290 -4.30 2.65 14.80
N GLY A 291 -3.60 3.04 13.76
CA GLY A 291 -2.58 2.21 13.12
C GLY A 291 -1.18 2.74 13.41
N GLU A 292 -0.18 1.89 13.18
CA GLU A 292 1.22 2.16 13.46
C GLU A 292 2.05 1.92 12.19
N VAL A 293 3.01 2.82 11.93
CA VAL A 293 3.98 2.74 10.86
C VAL A 293 5.36 2.74 11.48
N VAL A 294 6.08 1.63 11.38
CA VAL A 294 7.48 1.51 11.82
C VAL A 294 8.29 1.00 10.65
N THR A 295 9.09 1.87 10.05
CA THR A 295 9.87 1.51 8.86
C THR A 295 11.16 2.30 8.74
N GLU A 296 11.98 1.92 7.77
CA GLU A 296 13.13 2.70 7.33
C GLU A 296 12.74 3.40 6.03
N VAL A 297 13.04 4.68 5.92
CA VAL A 297 12.79 5.49 4.72
C VAL A 297 14.03 5.50 3.81
N PRO A 298 13.92 5.94 2.54
CA PRO A 298 15.01 5.79 1.55
C PRO A 298 16.36 6.38 1.95
N ASP A 299 16.39 7.42 2.79
CA ASP A 299 17.61 8.04 3.31
C ASP A 299 18.29 7.24 4.45
N GLY A 300 17.72 6.09 4.84
CA GLY A 300 18.22 5.20 5.89
C GLY A 300 17.77 5.58 7.30
N SER A 301 16.99 6.66 7.45
CA SER A 301 16.45 7.06 8.76
C SER A 301 15.26 6.19 9.16
N ALA A 302 15.06 6.06 10.48
CA ALA A 302 13.90 5.38 11.04
C ALA A 302 12.69 6.31 11.02
N LEU A 303 11.56 5.79 10.58
CA LEU A 303 10.27 6.47 10.61
C LEU A 303 9.32 5.70 11.53
N VAL A 304 8.87 6.37 12.59
CA VAL A 304 7.91 5.82 13.56
C VAL A 304 6.74 6.78 13.66
N ALA A 305 5.58 6.35 13.17
CA ALA A 305 4.37 7.16 13.16
C ALA A 305 3.14 6.35 13.58
N TRP A 306 2.13 7.07 14.05
CA TRP A 306 0.82 6.53 14.41
C TRP A 306 -0.23 7.37 13.73
N TRP A 307 -1.29 6.73 13.26
CA TRP A 307 -2.41 7.42 12.67
C TRP A 307 -3.70 7.00 13.35
N ARG A 308 -4.70 7.87 13.38
CA ARG A 308 -6.03 7.54 13.90
C ARG A 308 -7.13 8.16 13.06
N CYS A 309 -8.27 7.51 13.07
CA CYS A 309 -9.50 8.08 12.52
C CYS A 309 -10.12 9.08 13.52
N LEU A 310 -10.68 10.16 12.99
CA LEU A 310 -11.58 11.09 13.66
C LEU A 310 -12.95 11.00 12.97
N GLU A 311 -13.91 11.81 13.40
CA GLU A 311 -15.22 11.88 12.75
C GLU A 311 -15.14 12.52 11.35
N LEU A 312 -16.08 12.17 10.48
CA LEU A 312 -16.31 12.80 9.16
C LEU A 312 -15.10 12.75 8.20
N GLY A 313 -14.48 11.58 8.03
CA GLY A 313 -13.36 11.39 7.10
C GLY A 313 -12.12 12.23 7.40
N THR A 314 -11.89 12.55 8.67
CA THR A 314 -10.72 13.31 9.13
C THR A 314 -9.76 12.37 9.87
N PHE A 315 -8.45 12.57 9.72
CA PHE A 315 -7.43 11.71 10.30
C PHE A 315 -6.33 12.56 10.92
N ASN A 316 -5.74 12.04 12.00
CA ASN A 316 -4.49 12.60 12.51
C ASN A 316 -3.36 11.60 12.33
N VAL A 317 -2.18 12.09 11.99
CA VAL A 317 -0.93 11.32 11.86
C VAL A 317 0.13 11.97 12.74
N LEU A 318 0.58 11.28 13.79
CA LEU A 318 1.65 11.70 14.68
C LEU A 318 2.92 10.93 14.36
N VAL A 319 4.03 11.63 14.11
CA VAL A 319 5.36 11.03 13.92
C VAL A 319 6.30 11.42 15.05
N ASP A 320 7.20 10.52 15.40
CA ASP A 320 8.15 10.72 16.48
C ASP A 320 9.31 11.67 16.12
N PRO A 321 10.02 12.24 17.11
CA PRO A 321 11.19 13.10 16.86
C PRO A 321 12.42 12.43 16.24
N ASN A 322 12.40 11.13 15.95
CA ASN A 322 13.55 10.42 15.37
C ASN A 322 13.62 10.53 13.84
N ASN A 323 12.81 11.42 13.26
CA ASN A 323 12.77 11.70 11.83
C ASN A 323 13.79 12.77 11.39
N SER A 324 13.90 12.99 10.08
CA SER A 324 14.84 13.94 9.47
C SER A 324 14.69 15.40 9.90
N LEU A 325 13.52 15.82 10.40
CA LEU A 325 13.28 17.15 10.95
C LEU A 325 13.72 17.29 12.41
N GLY A 326 13.91 16.17 13.14
CA GLY A 326 14.34 16.15 14.54
C GLY A 326 13.28 16.54 15.57
N TYR A 327 12.01 16.69 15.17
CA TYR A 327 10.89 17.06 16.04
C TYR A 327 9.67 16.17 15.78
N GLY A 328 8.82 16.01 16.80
CA GLY A 328 7.54 15.35 16.61
C GLY A 328 6.62 16.24 15.77
N LEU A 329 5.81 15.64 14.90
CA LEU A 329 4.88 16.37 14.04
C LEU A 329 3.54 15.65 14.05
N GLU A 330 2.46 16.39 14.25
CA GLU A 330 1.09 15.88 14.12
C GLU A 330 0.42 16.56 12.91
N LEU A 331 0.09 15.78 11.89
CA LEU A 331 -0.62 16.21 10.69
C LEU A 331 -2.12 15.94 10.84
N THR A 332 -2.94 16.80 10.27
CA THR A 332 -4.39 16.58 10.13
C THR A 332 -4.74 16.47 8.65
N LEU A 333 -5.36 15.35 8.27
CA LEU A 333 -5.76 15.03 6.90
C LEU A 333 -7.28 14.98 6.81
N SER A 334 -7.84 15.39 5.68
CA SER A 334 -9.27 15.28 5.39
C SER A 334 -9.48 14.59 4.04
N VAL A 335 -10.40 13.65 4.01
CA VAL A 335 -10.87 13.04 2.75
C VAL A 335 -11.79 13.99 2.04
N LEU A 336 -12.71 14.63 2.76
CA LEU A 336 -13.77 15.46 2.15
C LEU A 336 -13.23 16.78 1.60
N LYS A 337 -12.22 17.36 2.26
CA LYS A 337 -11.63 18.63 1.83
C LYS A 337 -10.35 18.40 1.04
N SER A 338 -10.11 19.24 0.03
CA SER A 338 -8.90 19.10 -0.80
C SER A 338 -7.68 19.72 -0.13
N ALA A 339 -6.55 19.01 -0.15
CA ALA A 339 -5.26 19.51 0.31
C ALA A 339 -4.83 20.80 -0.40
N ARG A 340 -5.30 21.03 -1.64
CA ARG A 340 -5.05 22.28 -2.39
C ARG A 340 -5.77 23.49 -1.77
N GLN A 341 -6.92 23.27 -1.13
CA GLN A 341 -7.72 24.32 -0.50
C GLN A 341 -7.26 24.59 0.93
N GLU A 342 -7.00 23.54 1.70
CA GLU A 342 -6.65 23.68 3.12
C GLU A 342 -5.15 23.91 3.37
N GLY A 343 -4.30 23.57 2.42
CA GLY A 343 -2.86 23.60 2.63
C GLY A 343 -2.38 22.45 3.55
N LEU A 344 -1.13 22.55 4.01
CA LEU A 344 -0.55 21.60 4.95
C LEU A 344 -0.94 21.96 6.39
N GLN A 345 -1.86 21.19 6.98
CA GLN A 345 -2.31 21.37 8.35
C GLN A 345 -1.49 20.51 9.31
N TYR A 346 -0.68 21.15 10.16
CA TYR A 346 0.19 20.45 11.10
C TYR A 346 0.44 21.22 12.40
N ARG A 347 0.81 20.48 13.43
CA ARG A 347 1.28 20.99 14.71
C ARG A 347 2.60 20.33 15.07
N ILE A 348 3.59 21.14 15.44
CA ILE A 348 4.88 20.63 15.92
C ILE A 348 4.76 20.26 17.40
N VAL A 349 5.29 19.10 17.76
CA VAL A 349 5.36 18.58 19.13
C VAL A 349 6.81 18.69 19.60
N THR A 350 7.09 19.68 20.45
CA THR A 350 8.41 19.89 21.08
C THR A 350 8.28 20.14 22.58
N PRO A 351 9.30 19.78 23.39
CA PRO A 351 9.31 20.10 24.82
C PRO A 351 9.66 21.58 25.09
N THR A 352 10.35 22.23 24.15
CA THR A 352 10.80 23.63 24.25
C THR A 352 10.32 24.44 23.04
N PRO A 353 9.99 25.73 23.21
CA PRO A 353 9.68 26.61 22.09
C PRO A 353 10.87 26.66 21.12
N LEU A 354 10.57 26.45 19.83
CA LEU A 354 11.57 26.45 18.78
C LEU A 354 12.12 27.86 18.56
N THR A 355 13.45 27.97 18.48
CA THR A 355 14.13 29.21 18.06
C THR A 355 14.08 29.41 16.55
N THR A 356 13.95 28.32 15.78
CA THR A 356 13.76 28.34 14.32
C THR A 356 12.75 27.26 13.95
N LEU A 357 11.71 27.64 13.21
CA LEU A 357 10.76 26.69 12.63
C LEU A 357 11.31 26.15 11.30
N PRO A 358 11.07 24.86 10.97
CA PRO A 358 11.38 24.34 9.66
C PRO A 358 10.63 25.12 8.59
N SER A 359 11.22 25.26 7.41
CA SER A 359 10.50 25.90 6.30
C SER A 359 9.27 25.07 5.91
N GLN A 360 8.26 25.74 5.35
CA GLN A 360 7.08 25.06 4.83
C GLN A 360 7.44 24.04 3.75
N GLU A 361 8.48 24.31 2.97
CA GLU A 361 8.97 23.42 1.92
C GLU A 361 9.62 22.16 2.49
N GLU A 362 10.51 22.29 3.49
CA GLU A 362 11.11 21.13 4.17
C GLU A 362 10.03 20.27 4.85
N THR A 363 9.06 20.91 5.49
CA THR A 363 7.95 20.21 6.15
C THR A 363 7.10 19.48 5.12
N ALA A 364 6.80 20.09 3.97
CA ALA A 364 6.05 19.45 2.88
C ALA A 364 6.81 18.26 2.27
N ARG A 365 8.13 18.38 2.04
CA ARG A 365 8.96 17.28 1.53
C ARG A 365 8.96 16.10 2.50
N PHE A 366 9.16 16.37 3.80
CA PHE A 366 9.09 15.32 4.82
C PHE A 366 7.70 14.71 4.93
N ALA A 367 6.64 15.52 4.93
CA ALA A 367 5.26 15.04 4.97
C ALA A 367 4.96 14.12 3.78
N CYS A 368 5.51 14.36 2.60
CA CYS A 368 5.36 13.44 1.47
C CYS A 368 5.99 12.07 1.73
N VAL A 369 7.16 12.01 2.37
CA VAL A 369 7.80 10.74 2.75
C VAL A 369 6.94 10.01 3.79
N LEU A 370 6.52 10.71 4.84
CA LEU A 370 5.65 10.15 5.88
C LEU A 370 4.32 9.63 5.33
N LEU A 371 3.62 10.45 4.53
CA LEU A 371 2.29 10.12 4.02
C LEU A 371 2.31 9.01 2.96
N ARG A 372 3.44 8.77 2.28
CA ARG A 372 3.60 7.57 1.44
C ARG A 372 3.61 6.30 2.29
N GLU A 373 4.34 6.28 3.39
CA GLU A 373 4.39 5.11 4.27
C GLU A 373 3.06 4.91 5.03
N VAL A 374 2.40 6.00 5.44
CA VAL A 374 1.05 5.95 6.02
C VAL A 374 0.02 5.47 5.00
N ASN A 375 0.08 5.94 3.74
CA ASN A 375 -0.77 5.44 2.67
C ASN A 375 -0.62 3.92 2.50
N ARG A 376 0.61 3.41 2.49
CA ARG A 376 0.87 1.96 2.39
C ARG A 376 0.31 1.19 3.58
N SER A 377 0.52 1.69 4.80
CA SER A 377 -0.07 1.10 6.01
C SER A 377 -1.60 1.08 5.94
N ALA A 378 -2.22 2.20 5.54
CA ALA A 378 -3.67 2.30 5.38
C ALA A 378 -4.21 1.32 4.33
N ILE A 379 -3.50 1.12 3.21
CA ILE A 379 -3.86 0.12 2.19
C ILE A 379 -3.82 -1.30 2.79
N LEU A 380 -2.79 -1.64 3.55
CA LEU A 380 -2.65 -2.96 4.18
C LEU A 380 -3.75 -3.24 5.22
N GLU A 381 -4.15 -2.21 5.97
CA GLU A 381 -5.25 -2.27 6.95
C GLU A 381 -6.64 -2.15 6.30
N GLY A 382 -6.73 -1.98 4.97
CA GLY A 382 -7.99 -1.82 4.25
C GLY A 382 -8.70 -0.47 4.48
N CYS A 383 -8.00 0.53 5.01
CA CYS A 383 -8.53 1.87 5.26
C CYS A 383 -8.41 2.76 4.00
N ALA A 384 -9.31 2.58 3.04
CA ALA A 384 -9.33 3.35 1.79
C ALA A 384 -9.42 4.89 2.00
N PRO A 385 -10.23 5.42 2.94
CA PRO A 385 -10.32 6.87 3.14
C PRO A 385 -9.01 7.51 3.60
N LEU A 386 -8.33 6.94 4.60
CA LEU A 386 -7.01 7.44 5.02
C LEU A 386 -6.00 7.37 3.88
N ALA A 387 -5.99 6.26 3.14
CA ALA A 387 -5.10 6.09 2.00
C ALA A 387 -5.36 7.19 0.96
N ALA A 388 -6.63 7.47 0.63
CA ALA A 388 -7.02 8.53 -0.30
C ALA A 388 -6.66 9.93 0.19
N ALA A 389 -6.84 10.24 1.47
CA ALA A 389 -6.41 11.50 2.06
C ALA A 389 -4.90 11.70 1.90
N CYS A 390 -4.09 10.67 2.16
CA CYS A 390 -2.65 10.72 1.94
C CYS A 390 -2.31 10.99 0.46
N LEU A 391 -3.02 10.35 -0.48
CA LEU A 391 -2.79 10.53 -1.92
C LEU A 391 -3.10 11.95 -2.39
N ASP A 392 -4.14 12.60 -1.88
CA ASP A 392 -4.44 14.00 -2.22
C ASP A 392 -3.30 14.94 -1.81
N TYR A 393 -2.74 14.73 -0.62
CA TYR A 393 -1.55 15.45 -0.18
C TYR A 393 -0.34 15.20 -1.08
N LEU A 394 -0.08 13.94 -1.45
CA LEU A 394 1.00 13.59 -2.37
C LEU A 394 0.79 14.21 -3.75
N TYR A 395 -0.44 14.26 -4.25
CA TYR A 395 -0.77 14.90 -5.52
C TYR A 395 -0.47 16.40 -5.53
N VAL A 396 -0.71 17.09 -4.39
CA VAL A 396 -0.54 18.55 -4.29
C VAL A 396 0.89 18.96 -3.96
N PHE A 397 1.55 18.26 -3.03
CA PHE A 397 2.81 18.71 -2.43
C PHE A 397 4.04 17.90 -2.83
N SER A 398 3.88 16.75 -3.49
CA SER A 398 5.05 15.92 -3.82
C SER A 398 6.00 16.64 -4.78
N PRO A 399 7.31 16.70 -4.48
CA PRO A 399 8.29 17.29 -5.37
C PRO A 399 8.53 16.45 -6.63
N SER A 400 8.12 15.18 -6.64
CA SER A 400 8.33 14.25 -7.74
C SER A 400 7.01 13.60 -8.19
N ALA A 401 6.68 13.76 -9.47
CA ALA A 401 5.50 13.13 -10.05
C ALA A 401 5.57 11.60 -9.98
N ASP A 402 6.76 11.00 -10.18
CA ASP A 402 6.92 9.54 -10.10
C ASP A 402 6.61 9.01 -8.70
N PHE A 403 7.04 9.74 -7.66
CA PHE A 403 6.77 9.39 -6.27
C PHE A 403 5.26 9.34 -5.98
N ALA A 404 4.52 10.37 -6.41
CA ALA A 404 3.07 10.39 -6.26
C ALA A 404 2.38 9.32 -7.13
N ILE A 405 2.81 9.14 -8.37
CA ILE A 405 2.24 8.14 -9.29
C ILE A 405 2.34 6.73 -8.72
N GLN A 406 3.49 6.34 -8.17
CA GLN A 406 3.69 5.00 -7.59
C GLN A 406 2.70 4.72 -6.46
N ALA A 407 2.50 5.67 -5.54
CA ALA A 407 1.54 5.52 -4.44
C ALA A 407 0.09 5.39 -4.95
N HIS A 408 -0.28 6.17 -5.96
CA HIS A 408 -1.61 6.08 -6.58
C HIS A 408 -1.83 4.76 -7.32
N ILE A 409 -0.81 4.24 -8.02
CA ILE A 409 -0.88 2.92 -8.67
C ILE A 409 -1.08 1.84 -7.62
N LEU A 410 -0.32 1.86 -6.52
CA LEU A 410 -0.46 0.87 -5.45
C LEU A 410 -1.88 0.84 -4.89
N PHE A 411 -2.46 2.01 -4.61
CA PHE A 411 -3.86 2.15 -4.19
C PHE A 411 -4.82 1.54 -5.21
N PHE A 412 -4.69 1.92 -6.49
CA PHE A 412 -5.58 1.45 -7.55
C PHE A 412 -5.48 -0.06 -7.79
N THR A 413 -4.28 -0.63 -7.68
CA THR A 413 -4.07 -2.08 -7.84
C THR A 413 -4.54 -2.89 -6.63
N THR A 414 -4.74 -2.26 -5.48
CA THR A 414 -5.20 -2.95 -4.26
C THR A 414 -6.70 -2.82 -4.08
N PHE A 415 -7.23 -1.61 -4.29
CA PHE A 415 -8.65 -1.33 -4.23
C PHE A 415 -9.22 -1.31 -5.65
N HIS A 416 -9.55 -2.50 -6.17
CA HIS A 416 -10.16 -2.65 -7.48
C HIS A 416 -11.57 -2.03 -7.47
N CYS A 417 -11.69 -0.88 -8.13
CA CYS A 417 -12.98 -0.19 -8.24
C CYS A 417 -14.02 -0.96 -9.07
N GLU A 418 -13.56 -1.94 -9.87
CA GLU A 418 -14.43 -2.84 -10.66
C GLU A 418 -15.14 -3.90 -9.79
N ASP A 419 -14.63 -4.15 -8.57
CA ASP A 419 -15.21 -5.10 -7.60
C ASP A 419 -16.20 -4.41 -6.63
N LEU A 420 -16.56 -3.14 -6.87
CA LEU A 420 -17.59 -2.44 -6.11
C LEU A 420 -18.98 -2.96 -6.49
N ASP A 421 -19.32 -4.13 -5.94
CA ASP A 421 -20.64 -4.76 -6.08
C ASP A 421 -21.72 -4.03 -5.26
N VAL A 422 -21.32 -3.15 -4.35
CA VAL A 422 -22.18 -2.43 -3.41
C VAL A 422 -22.32 -0.96 -3.85
N PRO A 423 -23.53 -0.39 -3.82
CA PRO A 423 -23.73 1.03 -4.10
C PRO A 423 -22.98 1.94 -3.12
N ILE A 424 -22.43 3.03 -3.64
CA ILE A 424 -21.73 4.04 -2.83
C ILE A 424 -22.78 4.97 -2.21
N ASP A 425 -22.87 4.96 -0.88
CA ASP A 425 -23.92 5.66 -0.14
C ASP A 425 -23.45 6.90 0.62
N THR A 426 -22.13 7.12 0.72
CA THR A 426 -21.56 8.27 1.46
C THR A 426 -20.63 9.13 0.61
N PHE A 427 -20.57 10.43 0.91
CA PHE A 427 -19.55 11.33 0.31
C PHE A 427 -18.12 10.85 0.55
N GLU A 428 -17.82 10.32 1.74
CA GLU A 428 -16.48 9.87 2.10
C GLU A 428 -16.03 8.71 1.22
N GLU A 429 -16.87 7.68 1.08
CA GLU A 429 -16.59 6.52 0.24
C GLU A 429 -16.42 6.93 -1.22
N TYR A 430 -17.33 7.77 -1.74
CA TYR A 430 -17.25 8.27 -3.10
C TYR A 430 -15.93 8.99 -3.39
N VAL A 431 -15.58 9.95 -2.52
CA VAL A 431 -14.36 10.77 -2.69
C VAL A 431 -13.09 9.91 -2.55
N SER A 432 -13.12 8.89 -1.70
CA SER A 432 -12.01 7.97 -1.48
C SER A 432 -11.58 7.24 -2.75
N TYR A 433 -12.50 6.96 -3.67
CA TYR A 433 -12.17 6.35 -4.97
C TYR A 433 -12.04 7.38 -6.08
N ALA A 434 -12.94 8.37 -6.14
CA ALA A 434 -13.02 9.29 -7.25
C ALA A 434 -11.78 10.20 -7.36
N ARG A 435 -11.31 10.75 -6.23
CA ARG A 435 -10.21 11.72 -6.21
C ARG A 435 -8.88 11.06 -6.58
N PRO A 436 -8.47 9.90 -6.03
CA PRO A 436 -7.24 9.23 -6.44
C PRO A 436 -7.19 8.88 -7.93
N LEU A 437 -8.30 8.43 -8.52
CA LEU A 437 -8.35 8.10 -9.96
C LEU A 437 -8.14 9.34 -10.83
N HIS A 438 -8.80 10.45 -10.48
CA HIS A 438 -8.62 11.71 -11.18
C HIS A 438 -7.19 12.27 -11.03
N ALA A 439 -6.63 12.20 -9.82
CA ALA A 439 -5.26 12.62 -9.55
C ALA A 439 -4.24 11.76 -10.31
N LEU A 440 -4.40 10.44 -10.32
CA LEU A 440 -3.54 9.51 -11.07
C LEU A 440 -3.55 9.86 -12.57
N ALA A 441 -4.73 10.01 -13.18
CA ALA A 441 -4.82 10.39 -14.58
C ALA A 441 -4.12 11.73 -14.87
N SER A 442 -4.35 12.73 -14.02
CA SER A 442 -3.72 14.06 -14.14
C SER A 442 -2.19 13.98 -14.05
N LEU A 443 -1.65 13.20 -13.10
CA LEU A 443 -0.22 12.98 -12.94
C LEU A 443 0.37 12.28 -14.17
N GLN A 444 -0.28 11.23 -14.67
CA GLN A 444 0.17 10.47 -15.84
C GLN A 444 0.16 11.33 -17.12
N ILE A 445 -0.86 12.17 -17.32
CA ILE A 445 -0.91 13.14 -18.43
C ILE A 445 0.25 14.12 -18.33
N ASN A 446 0.44 14.75 -17.17
CA ASN A 446 1.51 15.71 -16.96
C ASN A 446 2.90 15.11 -17.18
N TYR A 447 3.08 13.86 -16.76
CA TYR A 447 4.31 13.11 -17.02
C TYR A 447 4.50 12.83 -18.51
N ALA A 448 3.47 12.31 -19.18
CA ALA A 448 3.52 11.96 -20.58
C ALA A 448 3.86 13.17 -21.47
N LEU A 449 3.28 14.34 -21.18
CA LEU A 449 3.52 15.56 -21.94
C LEU A 449 4.96 16.09 -21.80
N LYS A 450 5.62 15.80 -20.68
CA LYS A 450 7.03 16.15 -20.44
C LYS A 450 8.02 15.11 -20.97
N SER A 451 7.56 13.88 -21.22
CA SER A 451 8.43 12.80 -21.68
C SER A 451 8.89 13.00 -23.13
N THR A 452 10.20 12.90 -23.34
CA THR A 452 10.82 12.89 -24.66
C THR A 452 10.83 11.51 -25.31
N ILE A 453 10.46 10.46 -24.57
CA ILE A 453 10.49 9.06 -25.01
C ILE A 453 9.10 8.66 -25.54
N PRO A 454 8.94 8.34 -26.84
CA PRO A 454 7.62 8.05 -27.42
C PRO A 454 6.90 6.86 -26.76
N ALA A 455 7.62 5.78 -26.46
CA ALA A 455 7.04 4.61 -25.80
C ALA A 455 6.48 4.95 -24.40
N GLU A 456 7.18 5.81 -23.68
CA GLU A 456 6.78 6.26 -22.35
C GLU A 456 5.56 7.16 -22.40
N PHE A 457 5.49 8.08 -23.38
CA PHE A 457 4.27 8.83 -23.64
C PHE A 457 3.06 7.91 -23.82
N TRP A 458 3.15 6.94 -24.73
CA TRP A 458 2.04 6.05 -25.03
C TRP A 458 1.61 5.21 -23.83
N ARG A 459 2.59 4.66 -23.09
CA ARG A 459 2.34 3.90 -21.86
C ARG A 459 1.56 4.74 -20.84
N ARG A 460 2.04 5.96 -20.57
CA ARG A 460 1.48 6.86 -19.55
C ARG A 460 0.10 7.38 -19.93
N VAL A 461 -0.10 7.78 -21.18
CA VAL A 461 -1.41 8.23 -21.69
C VAL A 461 -2.44 7.11 -21.67
N LYS A 462 -2.03 5.87 -21.99
CA LYS A 462 -2.93 4.71 -21.88
C LYS A 462 -3.37 4.48 -20.44
N ILE A 463 -2.45 4.52 -19.47
CA ILE A 463 -2.79 4.42 -18.05
C ILE A 463 -3.75 5.55 -17.64
N ALA A 464 -3.50 6.79 -18.07
CA ALA A 464 -4.42 7.91 -17.79
C ALA A 464 -5.83 7.67 -18.33
N LYS A 465 -5.95 7.16 -19.58
CA LYS A 465 -7.24 6.78 -20.19
C LYS A 465 -7.94 5.71 -19.35
N ASP A 466 -7.22 4.67 -18.95
CA ASP A 466 -7.76 3.55 -18.18
C ASP A 466 -8.22 4.03 -16.78
N SER A 467 -7.45 4.88 -16.10
CA SER A 467 -7.84 5.48 -14.81
C SER A 467 -9.12 6.32 -14.89
N ILE A 468 -9.30 7.11 -15.96
CA ILE A 468 -10.54 7.89 -16.15
C ILE A 468 -11.72 7.01 -16.56
N ALA A 469 -11.48 5.94 -17.31
CA ALA A 469 -12.52 4.96 -17.60
C ALA A 469 -13.01 4.27 -16.31
N SER A 470 -12.10 3.88 -15.41
CA SER A 470 -12.47 3.35 -14.09
C SER A 470 -13.21 4.38 -13.24
N LEU A 471 -12.83 5.66 -13.29
CA LEU A 471 -13.58 6.73 -12.63
C LEU A 471 -15.01 6.83 -13.14
N LEU A 472 -15.21 6.75 -14.46
CA LEU A 472 -16.55 6.74 -15.05
C LEU A 472 -17.35 5.52 -14.59
N ALA A 473 -16.73 4.35 -14.45
CA ALA A 473 -17.37 3.17 -13.88
C ALA A 473 -17.83 3.40 -12.44
N VAL A 474 -16.97 3.94 -11.57
CA VAL A 474 -17.32 4.33 -10.18
C VAL A 474 -18.52 5.26 -10.16
N THR A 475 -18.55 6.25 -11.04
CA THR A 475 -19.66 7.19 -11.09
C THR A 475 -20.97 6.61 -11.64
N ASN A 476 -20.92 5.48 -12.35
CA ASN A 476 -22.12 4.82 -12.87
C ASN A 476 -22.77 3.89 -11.84
N VAL A 477 -22.10 3.60 -10.72
CA VAL A 477 -22.69 2.90 -9.59
C VAL A 477 -23.80 3.78 -9.02
N VAL A 478 -25.04 3.27 -9.04
CA VAL A 478 -26.24 4.00 -8.63
C VAL A 478 -26.15 4.31 -7.13
N PRO A 479 -26.17 5.57 -6.69
CA PRO A 479 -26.28 5.88 -5.27
C PRO A 479 -27.64 5.39 -4.77
N SER A 480 -27.67 4.47 -3.80
CA SER A 480 -28.92 3.97 -3.20
C SER A 480 -29.48 4.99 -2.22
N GLY A 481 -29.93 6.13 -2.72
CA GLY A 481 -30.77 7.07 -1.95
C GLY A 481 -30.17 7.63 -0.65
N GLY A 482 -28.87 7.45 -0.38
CA GLY A 482 -28.27 7.66 0.94
C GLY A 482 -28.09 9.10 1.39
N GLU A 483 -27.68 10.02 0.50
CA GLU A 483 -27.37 11.41 0.89
C GLU A 483 -27.86 12.46 -0.13
N GLU A 484 -28.51 13.51 0.39
CA GLU A 484 -28.96 14.65 -0.39
C GLU A 484 -27.75 15.40 -0.98
N GLY A 485 -27.76 15.64 -2.30
CA GLY A 485 -26.67 16.33 -3.01
C GLY A 485 -25.58 15.43 -3.60
N LEU A 486 -25.42 14.18 -3.15
CA LEU A 486 -24.40 13.25 -3.67
C LEU A 486 -24.55 13.01 -5.19
N LYS A 487 -25.79 12.84 -5.66
CA LYS A 487 -26.11 12.70 -7.10
C LYS A 487 -25.60 13.89 -7.93
N GLY A 488 -25.70 15.11 -7.40
CA GLY A 488 -25.22 16.32 -8.08
C GLY A 488 -23.70 16.36 -8.21
N ILE A 489 -22.99 15.94 -7.17
CA ILE A 489 -21.52 15.83 -7.17
C ILE A 489 -21.07 14.74 -8.16
N ILE A 490 -21.68 13.55 -8.12
CA ILE A 490 -21.38 12.44 -9.04
C ILE A 490 -21.57 12.90 -10.49
N THR A 491 -22.69 13.55 -10.79
CA THR A 491 -22.97 14.03 -12.16
C THR A 491 -21.96 15.08 -12.61
N THR A 492 -21.49 15.93 -11.69
CA THR A 492 -20.44 16.91 -11.99
C THR A 492 -19.11 16.24 -12.27
N GLN A 493 -18.72 15.26 -11.45
CA GLN A 493 -17.50 14.49 -11.66
C GLN A 493 -17.54 13.64 -12.94
N GLN A 494 -18.69 13.06 -13.30
CA GLN A 494 -18.89 12.37 -14.58
C GLN A 494 -18.58 13.28 -15.75
N ARG A 495 -19.08 14.52 -15.69
CA ARG A 495 -18.82 15.53 -16.71
C ARG A 495 -17.33 15.86 -16.79
N ASP A 496 -16.68 16.11 -15.66
CA ASP A 496 -15.25 16.42 -15.61
C ASP A 496 -14.39 15.26 -16.13
N ALA A 497 -14.77 14.02 -15.80
CA ALA A 497 -14.13 12.81 -16.28
C ALA A 497 -14.27 12.64 -17.80
N LEU A 498 -15.48 12.83 -18.36
CA LEU A 498 -15.71 12.81 -19.82
C LEU A 498 -14.93 13.93 -20.54
N MET A 499 -14.90 15.14 -19.97
CA MET A 499 -14.10 16.23 -20.50
C MET A 499 -12.60 15.89 -20.49
N MET A 500 -12.08 15.28 -19.42
CA MET A 500 -10.70 14.83 -19.36
C MET A 500 -10.41 13.71 -20.38
N LEU A 501 -11.31 12.73 -20.50
CA LEU A 501 -11.18 11.63 -21.45
C LEU A 501 -11.14 12.13 -22.90
N SER A 502 -11.95 13.14 -23.23
CA SER A 502 -11.90 13.80 -24.55
C SER A 502 -10.53 14.39 -24.85
N LYS A 503 -9.89 15.05 -23.86
CA LYS A 503 -8.54 15.61 -24.00
C LYS A 503 -7.49 14.52 -24.19
N ILE A 504 -7.60 13.42 -23.44
CA ILE A 504 -6.72 12.26 -23.58
C ILE A 504 -6.81 11.69 -25.00
N PHE A 505 -8.02 11.53 -25.55
CA PHE A 505 -8.19 11.05 -26.91
C PHE A 505 -7.64 12.01 -27.97
N VAL A 506 -7.78 13.33 -27.77
CA VAL A 506 -7.12 14.32 -28.65
C VAL A 506 -5.60 14.17 -28.57
N MET A 507 -5.01 14.02 -27.38
CA MET A 507 -3.57 13.79 -27.23
C MET A 507 -3.13 12.52 -27.97
N MET A 508 -3.88 11.42 -27.85
CA MET A 508 -3.60 10.19 -28.60
C MET A 508 -3.70 10.43 -30.11
N ALA A 509 -4.73 11.12 -30.59
CA ALA A 509 -4.91 11.45 -32.00
C ALA A 509 -3.72 12.22 -32.59
N THR A 510 -3.18 13.21 -31.86
CA THR A 510 -2.07 14.04 -32.36
C THR A 510 -0.77 13.28 -32.59
N ARG A 511 -0.58 12.11 -31.97
CA ARG A 511 0.63 11.29 -32.10
C ARG A 511 0.37 9.94 -32.78
N ALA A 512 -0.88 9.63 -33.10
CA ALA A 512 -1.26 8.39 -33.77
C ALA A 512 -0.96 8.45 -35.28
N PRO A 513 -0.71 7.30 -35.93
CA PRO A 513 -0.74 7.21 -37.39
C PRO A 513 -2.07 7.71 -37.97
N GLN A 514 -2.05 8.23 -39.21
CA GLN A 514 -3.23 8.87 -39.83
C GLN A 514 -4.51 8.00 -39.78
N GLY A 515 -4.39 6.68 -39.97
CA GLY A 515 -5.53 5.76 -39.93
C GLY A 515 -6.18 5.58 -38.55
N GLU A 516 -5.44 5.80 -37.46
CA GLU A 516 -5.96 5.70 -36.09
C GLU A 516 -6.38 7.06 -35.52
N CYS A 517 -5.83 8.16 -36.05
CA CYS A 517 -6.15 9.51 -35.62
C CYS A 517 -7.66 9.80 -35.66
N GLN A 518 -8.32 9.44 -36.76
CA GLN A 518 -9.77 9.66 -36.92
C GLN A 518 -10.59 8.92 -35.86
N ARG A 519 -10.23 7.66 -35.56
CA ARG A 519 -10.89 6.88 -34.52
C ARG A 519 -10.79 7.55 -33.15
N TRP A 520 -9.63 8.12 -32.80
CA TRP A 520 -9.46 8.83 -31.54
C TRP A 520 -10.25 10.14 -31.48
N LEU A 521 -10.29 10.91 -32.57
CA LEU A 521 -11.12 12.11 -32.66
C LEU A 521 -12.61 11.80 -32.49
N GLU A 522 -13.10 10.71 -33.10
CA GLU A 522 -14.49 10.28 -32.94
C GLU A 522 -14.83 9.91 -31.49
N GLN A 523 -13.91 9.27 -30.77
CA GLN A 523 -14.11 8.97 -29.34
C GLN A 523 -14.12 10.25 -28.50
N ALA A 524 -13.25 11.21 -28.79
CA ALA A 524 -13.27 12.52 -28.12
C ALA A 524 -14.60 13.24 -28.34
N GLU A 525 -15.14 13.18 -29.57
CA GLU A 525 -16.40 13.80 -29.94
C GLU A 525 -17.56 13.18 -29.17
N ARG A 526 -17.60 11.84 -29.06
CA ARG A 526 -18.62 11.12 -28.28
C ARG A 526 -18.61 11.53 -26.81
N CYS A 527 -17.44 11.66 -26.19
CA CYS A 527 -17.34 12.10 -24.80
C CYS A 527 -17.97 13.48 -24.59
N LEU A 528 -17.64 14.45 -25.47
CA LEU A 528 -18.18 15.81 -25.37
C LEU A 528 -19.68 15.88 -25.68
N MET A 529 -20.16 15.09 -26.63
CA MET A 529 -21.60 14.99 -26.93
C MET A 529 -22.37 14.38 -25.76
N GLN A 530 -21.78 13.43 -25.04
CA GLN A 530 -22.36 12.87 -23.82
C GLN A 530 -22.40 13.90 -22.68
N CYS A 531 -21.38 14.75 -22.52
CA CYS A 531 -21.44 15.88 -21.58
C CYS A 531 -22.61 16.84 -21.88
N GLN A 532 -22.91 17.06 -23.16
CA GLN A 532 -23.94 18.00 -23.59
C GLN A 532 -25.36 17.44 -23.42
N ASN A 533 -25.58 16.16 -23.72
CA ASN A 533 -26.93 15.60 -23.88
C ASN A 533 -27.22 14.36 -23.02
N GLY A 534 -26.23 13.77 -22.36
CA GLY A 534 -26.31 12.41 -21.81
C GLY A 534 -26.41 12.27 -20.29
N LEU A 535 -26.25 13.35 -19.52
CA LEU A 535 -26.09 13.27 -18.05
C LEU A 535 -27.39 13.51 -17.25
N GLY A 536 -28.56 13.57 -17.91
CA GLY A 536 -29.87 13.63 -17.25
C GLY A 536 -30.12 14.87 -16.36
N THR A 537 -29.22 15.85 -16.36
CA THR A 537 -29.30 17.10 -15.60
C THR A 537 -28.99 18.27 -16.53
N THR A 538 -29.67 19.41 -16.33
CA THR A 538 -29.40 20.63 -17.08
C THR A 538 -28.08 21.25 -16.65
N ASN A 539 -27.19 21.48 -17.59
CA ASN A 539 -25.92 22.17 -17.35
C ASN A 539 -26.16 23.67 -17.06
N SER A 540 -25.18 24.30 -16.42
CA SER A 540 -25.14 25.77 -16.37
C SER A 540 -24.74 26.33 -17.73
N ALA A 541 -25.14 27.58 -18.02
CA ALA A 541 -24.80 28.24 -19.28
C ALA A 541 -23.28 28.32 -19.51
N GLU A 542 -22.47 28.46 -18.45
CA GLU A 542 -21.01 28.45 -18.54
C GLU A 542 -20.46 27.10 -18.98
N VAL A 543 -21.00 26.02 -18.42
CA VAL A 543 -20.59 24.65 -18.72
C VAL A 543 -20.98 24.30 -20.16
N ASP A 544 -22.20 24.64 -20.57
CA ASP A 544 -22.65 24.43 -21.95
C ASP A 544 -21.81 25.22 -22.96
N ALA A 545 -21.48 26.48 -22.65
CA ALA A 545 -20.58 27.28 -23.47
C ALA A 545 -19.20 26.60 -23.60
N MET A 546 -18.64 26.14 -22.48
CA MET A 546 -17.35 25.46 -22.44
C MET A 546 -17.35 24.20 -23.31
N ILE A 547 -18.39 23.36 -23.22
CA ILE A 547 -18.50 22.14 -24.03
C ILE A 547 -18.60 22.49 -25.52
N CYS A 548 -19.41 23.49 -25.89
CA CYS A 548 -19.55 23.93 -27.28
C CYS A 548 -18.22 24.43 -27.87
N PHE A 549 -17.43 25.18 -27.09
CA PHE A 549 -16.11 25.64 -27.55
C PHE A 549 -15.10 24.49 -27.69
N HIS A 550 -15.10 23.52 -26.77
CA HIS A 550 -14.26 22.33 -26.90
C HIS A 550 -14.64 21.48 -28.12
N LEU A 551 -15.94 21.28 -28.37
CA LEU A 551 -16.44 20.60 -29.58
C LEU A 551 -16.01 21.34 -30.84
N SER A 552 -16.17 22.67 -30.88
CA SER A 552 -15.73 23.49 -32.00
C SER A 552 -14.24 23.30 -32.30
N ALA A 553 -13.38 23.36 -31.28
CA ALA A 553 -11.95 23.15 -31.44
C ALA A 553 -11.61 21.72 -31.92
N LEU A 554 -12.27 20.70 -31.37
CA LEU A 554 -12.10 19.30 -31.77
C LEU A 554 -12.47 19.08 -33.25
N LEU A 555 -13.61 19.62 -33.68
CA LEU A 555 -14.13 19.43 -35.05
C LEU A 555 -13.16 20.00 -36.10
N LEU A 556 -12.44 21.08 -35.79
CA LEU A 556 -11.41 21.64 -36.67
C LEU A 556 -10.21 20.69 -36.88
N LEU A 557 -9.97 19.74 -35.96
CA LEU A 557 -8.86 18.78 -36.09
C LEU A 557 -9.10 17.72 -37.18
N TYR A 558 -10.35 17.51 -37.60
CA TYR A 558 -10.66 16.59 -38.70
C TYR A 558 -10.22 17.11 -40.07
N LYS A 559 -10.02 18.43 -40.23
CA LYS A 559 -9.59 19.08 -41.48
C LYS A 559 -10.50 18.78 -42.69
N THR A 560 -11.81 18.64 -42.46
CA THR A 560 -12.81 18.51 -43.52
C THR A 560 -13.74 19.72 -43.54
N ASP A 561 -14.24 20.10 -44.72
CA ASP A 561 -15.13 21.24 -44.87
C ASP A 561 -16.43 21.07 -44.08
N THR A 562 -16.97 19.85 -44.05
CA THR A 562 -18.19 19.50 -43.31
C THR A 562 -18.02 19.73 -41.80
N LYS A 563 -16.93 19.24 -41.22
CA LYS A 563 -16.62 19.41 -39.79
C LYS A 563 -16.27 20.87 -39.47
N THR A 564 -15.72 21.62 -40.42
CA THR A 564 -15.44 23.05 -40.26
C THR A 564 -16.72 23.88 -40.13
N GLU A 565 -17.76 23.59 -40.91
CA GLU A 565 -19.06 24.25 -40.77
C GLU A 565 -19.76 23.87 -39.46
N GLU A 566 -19.68 22.60 -39.07
CA GLU A 566 -20.17 22.14 -37.76
C GLU A 566 -19.46 22.87 -36.60
N ALA A 567 -18.14 23.06 -36.70
CA ALA A 567 -17.36 23.80 -35.71
C ALA A 567 -17.84 25.25 -35.55
N LYS A 568 -18.17 25.93 -36.67
CA LYS A 568 -18.71 27.30 -36.63
C LYS A 568 -20.08 27.35 -35.96
N LEU A 569 -20.93 26.35 -36.20
CA LEU A 569 -22.24 26.24 -35.54
C LEU A 569 -22.09 26.08 -34.03
N GLN A 570 -21.21 25.17 -33.59
CA GLN A 570 -20.94 24.96 -32.17
C GLN A 570 -20.38 26.22 -31.50
N LYS A 571 -19.46 26.94 -32.16
CA LYS A 571 -18.95 28.22 -31.64
C LYS A 571 -20.07 29.25 -31.44
N LYS A 572 -20.94 29.43 -32.43
CA LYS A 572 -22.10 30.34 -32.33
C LYS A 572 -23.04 29.94 -31.18
N ARG A 573 -23.25 28.64 -30.98
CA ARG A 573 -24.04 28.12 -29.86
C ARG A 573 -23.38 28.44 -28.51
N GLY A 574 -22.07 28.25 -28.38
CA GLY A 574 -21.29 28.64 -27.20
C GLY A 574 -21.41 30.14 -26.87
N ASP A 575 -21.27 31.00 -27.88
CA ASP A 575 -21.44 32.46 -27.73
C ASP A 575 -22.85 32.83 -27.25
N SER A 576 -23.88 32.08 -27.66
CA SER A 576 -25.26 32.33 -27.23
C SER A 576 -25.48 32.07 -25.74
N PHE A 577 -24.85 31.03 -25.18
CA PHE A 577 -24.91 30.72 -23.75
C PHE A 577 -24.20 31.79 -22.90
N LEU A 578 -23.05 32.30 -23.36
CA LEU A 578 -22.36 33.40 -22.67
C LEU A 578 -23.17 34.69 -22.66
N LYS A 579 -23.85 35.01 -23.77
CA LYS A 579 -24.77 36.17 -23.84
C LYS A 579 -25.97 36.01 -22.91
N LEU A 580 -26.50 34.80 -22.81
CA LEU A 580 -27.60 34.49 -21.89
C LEU A 580 -27.16 34.78 -20.44
N ARG A 581 -25.98 34.29 -20.03
CA ARG A 581 -25.40 34.53 -18.70
C ARG A 581 -25.22 36.01 -18.39
N GLN A 582 -24.67 36.78 -19.33
CA GLN A 582 -24.47 38.23 -19.16
C GLN A 582 -25.79 38.94 -18.94
N LYS A 583 -26.83 38.55 -19.69
CA LYS A 583 -28.19 39.09 -19.51
C LYS A 583 -28.75 38.74 -18.13
N THR A 584 -28.66 37.48 -17.69
CA THR A 584 -29.15 37.06 -16.37
C THR A 584 -28.42 37.76 -15.22
N THR A 585 -27.12 37.99 -15.36
CA THR A 585 -26.29 38.67 -14.36
C THR A 585 -26.65 40.15 -14.26
N ASN A 586 -26.82 40.83 -15.40
CA ASN A 586 -27.22 42.23 -15.47
C ASN A 586 -28.64 42.44 -14.94
N ASP A 587 -29.56 41.52 -15.22
CA ASP A 587 -30.94 41.57 -14.71
C ASP A 587 -30.97 41.39 -13.18
N ALA A 588 -30.15 40.50 -12.63
CA ALA A 588 -30.02 40.33 -11.17
C ALA A 588 -29.38 41.54 -10.47
N THR A 589 -28.42 42.21 -11.11
CA THR A 589 -27.81 43.45 -10.55
C THR A 589 -28.80 44.62 -10.60
N ASN A 590 -29.59 44.73 -11.68
CA ASN A 590 -30.64 45.74 -11.79
C ASN A 590 -31.77 45.52 -10.78
N MET A 591 -32.16 44.27 -10.50
CA MET A 591 -33.15 43.97 -9.45
C MET A 591 -32.64 44.25 -8.03
N GLN A 592 -31.36 43.99 -7.73
CA GLN A 592 -30.77 44.39 -6.44
C GLN A 592 -30.68 45.91 -6.28
N GLN A 593 -30.42 46.65 -7.36
CA GLN A 593 -30.44 48.11 -7.33
C GLN A 593 -31.86 48.66 -7.19
N GLN A 594 -32.88 48.04 -7.80
CA GLN A 594 -34.29 48.44 -7.60
C GLN A 594 -34.77 48.17 -6.17
N ASN A 595 -34.46 47.01 -5.58
CA ASN A 595 -34.85 46.71 -4.20
C ASN A 595 -34.11 47.60 -3.17
N GLY A 596 -32.85 47.98 -3.43
CA GLY A 596 -32.12 48.94 -2.60
C GLY A 596 -32.62 50.39 -2.71
N VAL A 597 -33.30 50.75 -3.81
CA VAL A 597 -33.95 52.05 -3.97
C VAL A 597 -35.31 52.08 -3.29
N GLU A 598 -36.08 50.98 -3.33
CA GLU A 598 -37.38 50.89 -2.62
C GLU A 598 -37.23 50.89 -1.09
N GLU A 599 -36.19 50.26 -0.52
CA GLU A 599 -35.89 50.37 0.92
C GLU A 599 -35.43 51.79 1.32
N GLY A 600 -34.74 52.49 0.42
CA GLY A 600 -34.32 53.89 0.61
C GLY A 600 -35.47 54.90 0.52
N GLU A 601 -36.50 54.63 -0.28
CA GLU A 601 -37.71 55.47 -0.37
C GLU A 601 -38.70 55.20 0.77
N GLN A 602 -38.84 53.97 1.26
CA GLN A 602 -39.65 53.68 2.46
C GLN A 602 -39.04 54.27 3.75
N ALA A 603 -37.71 54.42 3.83
CA ALA A 603 -37.05 55.07 4.97
C ALA A 603 -37.23 56.60 4.99
N LYS A 604 -37.54 57.24 3.85
CA LYS A 604 -37.79 58.69 3.76
C LYS A 604 -39.25 59.09 4.00
N GLY A 605 -40.20 58.15 3.95
CA GLY A 605 -41.63 58.39 4.19
C GLY A 605 -42.08 58.32 5.67
N LYS A 606 -41.19 58.00 6.61
CA LYS A 606 -41.51 57.79 8.04
C LYS A 606 -40.83 58.78 9.01
N LYS A 607 -40.50 59.97 8.53
CA LYS A 607 -40.17 61.13 9.37
C LYS A 607 -41.08 62.30 8.99
N LEU A 608 -42.23 62.36 9.65
CA LEU A 608 -42.93 63.58 10.09
C LEU A 608 -43.95 63.19 11.15
#